data_AF-A0A329ZMB3-F1
#
_entry.id   AF-A0A329ZMB3-F1
#
_cell.length_a   1.000
_cell.length_b   1.000
_cell.length_c   1.000
_cell.angle_alpha   90.00
_cell.angle_beta   90.00
_cell.angle_gamma   90.00
#
_symmetry.space_group_name_H-M   'P 1'
#
loop_
_entity.id
_entity.type
_entity.pdbx_description
1 polymer ?
#
loop_
_entity_poly.entity_id
_entity_poly.type
_entity_poly.pdbx_seq_one_letter_code
_entity_poly.pdbx_strand_id
1 'polypeptide(L)'
;MYVIFEKQGYQQECIDNIINLLENFDFKNPNAEMLKNCFESSPPKVPFQNLNNGLNVDILMETGTGKTFTYLNLIFELNKKYKQNKFIIFVPRKAILESIKQNIALTTSYFYNEYKKHLKTYIYADSKSPNEIVNHYIKNTDELGVLVLTNSAIDKKDNILNKNSENLFDTKSIFENIAALKPISIIDEPHLLKGDAFNKYFSKIDSLYFRFGATFPKAPPTPRKSKNTKDSAEFMESKISTDSKNALDSTDSKTATDSVQLSTDAPSTIATPKSFELSNVAYCLDSINAFSNYLVKQISVHTISKIGEKPYLDSTNSKGKGAKFIYFSDNVKQEATIKVGESVGILGSEYSGFSLTSLKNQIAYLSDESGNFATIEKRESYVLSESEITHMLSKAIDLHFEKEERLFKQNIKALSLFFIPSIESFRGEKNRTENGVIDSHNIAQIAQNGGGGIPSPRLSRDL
;
A
#
# COMPACT_ATOMS: atom_id res chain seq x y z
N MET A 1 27.87 9.54 -13.83
CA MET A 1 27.41 10.08 -12.54
C MET A 1 27.56 8.97 -11.51
N TYR A 2 28.51 9.09 -10.58
CA TYR A 2 28.62 8.14 -9.47
C TYR A 2 27.51 8.46 -8.47
N VAL A 3 26.65 7.49 -8.18
CA VAL A 3 25.66 7.62 -7.11
C VAL A 3 26.38 7.30 -5.80
N ILE A 4 26.46 8.28 -4.91
CA ILE A 4 26.98 8.10 -3.56
C ILE A 4 25.84 7.55 -2.72
N PHE A 5 26.01 6.35 -2.19
CA PHE A 5 25.12 5.79 -1.18
C PHE A 5 25.71 6.08 0.19
N GLU A 6 24.95 6.79 1.01
CA GLU A 6 25.33 7.08 2.39
C GLU A 6 24.54 6.17 3.33
N LYS A 7 25.25 5.53 4.25
CA LYS A 7 24.65 4.67 5.26
C LYS A 7 23.90 5.53 6.28
N GLN A 8 22.59 5.37 6.33
CA GLN A 8 21.74 6.12 7.26
C GLN A 8 21.60 5.38 8.59
N GLY A 9 21.78 6.07 9.71
CA GLY A 9 21.74 5.45 11.05
C GLY A 9 20.43 4.72 11.35
N TYR A 10 19.29 5.32 11.00
CA TYR A 10 17.96 4.73 11.21
C TYR A 10 17.71 3.48 10.34
N GLN A 11 18.34 3.39 9.16
CA GLN A 11 18.25 2.19 8.32
C GLN A 11 19.10 1.07 8.93
N GLN A 12 20.28 1.40 9.46
CA GLN A 12 21.12 0.44 10.14
C GLN A 12 20.49 -0.06 11.43
N GLU A 13 19.88 0.82 12.23
CA GLU A 13 19.13 0.44 13.44
C GLU A 13 18.00 -0.55 13.11
N CYS A 14 17.23 -0.29 12.05
CA CYS A 14 16.21 -1.23 11.59
C CYS A 14 16.79 -2.62 11.29
N ILE A 15 17.93 -2.67 10.61
CA ILE A 15 18.59 -3.92 10.23
C ILE A 15 19.15 -4.61 11.48
N ASP A 16 19.84 -3.89 12.36
CA ASP A 16 20.41 -4.42 13.59
C ASP A 16 19.32 -4.99 14.51
N ASN A 17 18.17 -4.32 14.62
CA ASN A 17 17.03 -4.83 15.38
C ASN A 17 16.54 -6.18 14.83
N ILE A 18 16.40 -6.31 13.51
CA ILE A 18 15.99 -7.56 12.87
C ILE A 18 17.04 -8.65 13.08
N ILE A 19 18.31 -8.31 12.91
CA ILE A 19 19.45 -9.23 13.04
C ILE A 19 19.66 -9.69 14.49
N ASN A 20 19.34 -8.87 15.47
CA ASN A 20 19.39 -9.24 16.88
C ASN A 20 18.16 -10.06 17.29
N LEU A 21 16.99 -9.68 16.79
CA LEU A 21 15.75 -10.44 16.99
C LEU A 21 15.91 -11.90 16.51
N LEU A 22 16.54 -12.11 15.35
CA LEU A 22 16.66 -13.43 14.72
C LEU A 22 17.90 -14.22 15.15
N GLU A 23 18.61 -13.82 16.22
CA GLU A 23 19.84 -14.48 16.66
C GLU A 23 19.70 -15.99 16.86
N ASN A 24 18.59 -16.41 17.47
CA ASN A 24 18.30 -17.81 17.81
C ASN A 24 17.23 -18.47 16.90
N PHE A 25 16.92 -17.86 15.75
CA PHE A 25 15.89 -18.36 14.84
C PHE A 25 16.43 -19.50 13.95
N ASP A 26 15.73 -20.65 13.89
CA ASP A 26 16.07 -21.74 12.97
C ASP A 26 15.43 -21.51 11.60
N PHE A 27 16.25 -21.06 10.65
CA PHE A 27 15.86 -20.86 9.26
C PHE A 27 15.60 -22.18 8.50
N LYS A 28 16.12 -23.32 8.96
CA LYS A 28 15.89 -24.62 8.31
C LYS A 28 14.51 -25.16 8.65
N ASN A 29 14.05 -24.96 9.88
CA ASN A 29 12.72 -25.40 10.35
C ASN A 29 11.95 -24.24 10.99
N PRO A 30 11.60 -23.22 10.19
CA PRO A 30 10.91 -22.04 10.70
C PRO A 30 9.54 -22.45 11.26
N ASN A 31 9.20 -21.94 12.43
CA ASN A 31 7.86 -22.05 12.98
C ASN A 31 7.48 -20.78 13.75
N ALA A 32 6.17 -20.52 13.83
CA ALA A 32 5.64 -19.29 14.40
C ALA A 32 5.93 -19.15 15.90
N GLU A 33 5.96 -20.26 16.64
CA GLU A 33 6.24 -20.26 18.08
C GLU A 33 7.69 -19.83 18.36
N MET A 34 8.66 -20.31 17.58
CA MET A 34 10.05 -19.88 17.66
C MET A 34 10.19 -18.39 17.36
N LEU A 35 9.51 -17.88 16.32
CA LEU A 35 9.57 -16.45 16.02
C LEU A 35 8.97 -15.63 17.18
N LYS A 36 7.85 -16.08 17.75
CA LYS A 36 7.24 -15.44 18.90
C LYS A 36 8.20 -15.41 20.10
N ASN A 37 8.89 -16.51 20.39
CA ASN A 37 9.91 -16.58 21.45
C ASN A 37 11.09 -15.63 21.18
N CYS A 38 11.45 -15.40 19.91
CA CYS A 38 12.45 -14.39 19.54
C CYS A 38 11.99 -12.98 19.95
N PHE A 39 10.74 -12.62 19.67
CA PHE A 39 10.17 -11.33 20.10
C PHE A 39 10.06 -11.19 21.62
N GLU A 40 9.76 -12.28 22.33
CA GLU A 40 9.66 -12.26 23.80
C GLU A 40 11.03 -12.17 24.48
N SER A 41 12.06 -12.81 23.90
CA SER A 41 13.43 -12.77 24.45
C SER A 41 14.20 -11.50 24.11
N SER A 42 13.94 -10.89 22.94
CA SER A 42 14.58 -9.67 22.49
C SER A 42 13.52 -8.66 22.00
N PRO A 43 12.75 -8.07 22.93
CA PRO A 43 11.62 -7.20 22.58
C PRO A 43 12.10 -5.90 21.91
N PRO A 44 11.61 -5.58 20.69
CA PRO A 44 11.99 -4.35 20.01
C PRO A 44 11.47 -3.10 20.74
N LYS A 45 12.23 -2.00 20.65
CA LYS A 45 11.85 -0.69 21.18
C LYS A 45 10.91 0.02 20.22
N VAL A 46 9.65 -0.43 20.18
CA VAL A 46 8.60 0.09 19.29
C VAL A 46 7.40 0.58 20.12
N PRO A 47 6.60 1.53 19.61
CA PRO A 47 5.51 2.14 20.39
C PRO A 47 4.34 1.19 20.68
N PHE A 48 4.29 0.01 20.06
CA PHE A 48 3.29 -1.02 20.29
C PHE A 48 3.90 -2.40 20.06
N GLN A 49 3.55 -3.36 20.92
CA GLN A 49 3.97 -4.75 20.80
C GLN A 49 2.72 -5.62 20.67
N ASN A 50 2.44 -6.05 19.44
CA ASN A 50 1.34 -6.95 19.14
C ASN A 50 1.87 -8.19 18.43
N LEU A 51 1.88 -9.32 19.14
CA LEU A 51 2.36 -10.58 18.60
C LEU A 51 1.20 -11.40 18.03
N ASN A 52 1.47 -12.10 16.94
CA ASN A 52 0.56 -13.09 16.35
C ASN A 52 1.30 -14.44 16.18
N ASN A 53 0.58 -15.47 15.74
CA ASN A 53 1.16 -16.78 15.42
C ASN A 53 1.58 -16.89 13.94
N GLY A 54 2.11 -15.81 13.36
CA GLY A 54 2.62 -15.78 12.00
C GLY A 54 4.15 -15.78 11.95
N LEU A 55 4.70 -16.21 10.81
CA LEU A 55 6.12 -16.08 10.48
C LEU A 55 6.49 -14.68 9.93
N ASN A 56 5.63 -13.68 10.15
CA ASN A 56 5.91 -12.31 9.72
C ASN A 56 6.78 -11.56 10.72
N VAL A 57 7.65 -10.72 10.19
CA VAL A 57 8.27 -9.61 10.91
C VAL A 57 7.89 -8.33 10.18
N ASP A 58 7.27 -7.39 10.89
CA ASP A 58 6.79 -6.14 10.29
C ASP A 58 7.75 -5.00 10.54
N ILE A 59 7.94 -4.21 9.47
CA ILE A 59 8.77 -3.02 9.44
C ILE A 59 7.89 -1.86 8.98
N LEU A 60 7.59 -0.96 9.92
CA LEU A 60 6.91 0.28 9.60
C LEU A 60 7.95 1.34 9.26
N MET A 61 7.92 1.84 8.03
CA MET A 61 8.82 2.89 7.55
C MET A 61 8.08 3.86 6.65
N GLU A 62 8.16 5.15 6.96
CA GLU A 62 7.51 6.21 6.18
C GLU A 62 7.99 6.25 4.72
N THR A 63 7.16 6.78 3.83
CA THR A 63 7.50 6.99 2.42
C THR A 63 8.66 7.99 2.29
N GLY A 64 9.60 7.71 1.40
CA GLY A 64 10.78 8.56 1.19
C GLY A 64 11.95 8.30 2.15
N THR A 65 11.83 7.38 3.13
CA THR A 65 12.91 7.04 4.06
C THR A 65 13.87 5.95 3.56
N GLY A 66 13.68 5.44 2.34
CA GLY A 66 14.58 4.45 1.73
C GLY A 66 14.31 2.99 2.12
N LYS A 67 13.03 2.61 2.25
CA LYS A 67 12.57 1.21 2.47
C LYS A 67 13.26 0.20 1.56
N THR A 68 13.30 0.48 0.24
CA THR A 68 13.90 -0.40 -0.77
C THR A 68 15.37 -0.68 -0.51
N PHE A 69 16.16 0.37 -0.24
CA PHE A 69 17.56 0.19 0.11
C PHE A 69 17.72 -0.62 1.39
N THR A 70 16.87 -0.38 2.39
CA THR A 70 16.91 -1.05 3.69
C THR A 70 16.70 -2.56 3.57
N TYR A 71 15.67 -3.01 2.85
CA TYR A 71 15.47 -4.46 2.70
C TYR A 71 16.50 -5.11 1.75
N LEU A 72 17.03 -4.38 0.75
CA LEU A 72 18.11 -4.91 -0.07
C LEU A 72 19.36 -5.12 0.80
N ASN A 73 19.67 -4.18 1.68
CA ASN A 73 20.76 -4.30 2.64
C ASN A 73 20.51 -5.46 3.63
N LEU A 74 19.28 -5.61 4.11
CA LEU A 74 18.88 -6.73 4.97
C LEU A 74 19.11 -8.10 4.31
N ILE A 75 18.85 -8.25 3.00
CA ILE A 75 19.16 -9.48 2.25
C ILE A 75 20.65 -9.84 2.38
N PHE A 76 21.53 -8.86 2.23
CA PHE A 76 22.97 -9.06 2.37
C PHE A 76 23.38 -9.38 3.81
N GLU A 77 22.80 -8.73 4.81
CA GLU A 77 23.11 -9.03 6.22
C GLU A 77 22.62 -10.42 6.64
N LEU A 78 21.42 -10.83 6.21
CA LEU A 78 20.91 -12.18 6.42
C LEU A 78 21.80 -13.23 5.74
N ASN A 79 22.34 -12.91 4.57
CA ASN A 79 23.31 -13.77 3.90
C ASN A 79 24.63 -13.86 4.69
N LYS A 80 25.16 -12.72 5.13
CA LYS A 80 26.43 -12.63 5.85
C LYS A 80 26.38 -13.42 7.16
N LYS A 81 25.37 -13.15 7.99
CA LYS A 81 25.21 -13.73 9.34
C LYS A 81 24.65 -15.15 9.33
N TYR A 82 23.60 -15.41 8.54
CA TYR A 82 22.85 -16.67 8.61
C TYR A 82 22.95 -17.56 7.37
N LYS A 83 23.78 -17.17 6.38
CA LYS A 83 24.00 -17.92 5.13
C LYS A 83 22.74 -18.16 4.30
N GLN A 84 21.72 -17.30 4.47
CA GLN A 84 20.49 -17.36 3.70
C GLN A 84 20.73 -16.85 2.28
N ASN A 85 20.48 -17.69 1.27
CA ASN A 85 20.80 -17.38 -0.14
C ASN A 85 19.55 -17.15 -1.01
N LYS A 86 18.37 -17.58 -0.59
CA LYS A 86 17.15 -17.56 -1.43
C LYS A 86 16.11 -16.62 -0.87
N PHE A 87 15.77 -15.61 -1.68
CA PHE A 87 14.83 -14.56 -1.31
C PHE A 87 13.76 -14.38 -2.40
N ILE A 88 12.56 -13.98 -1.98
CA ILE A 88 11.50 -13.54 -2.89
C ILE A 88 11.09 -12.12 -2.51
N ILE A 89 10.99 -11.20 -3.47
CA ILE A 89 10.37 -9.87 -3.27
C ILE A 89 9.01 -9.85 -3.97
N PHE A 90 7.95 -9.69 -3.20
CA PHE A 90 6.59 -9.48 -3.70
C PHE A 90 6.29 -7.99 -3.84
N VAL A 91 5.83 -7.61 -5.03
CA VAL A 91 5.56 -6.21 -5.38
C VAL A 91 4.16 -6.06 -5.97
N PRO A 92 3.37 -5.06 -5.58
CA PRO A 92 1.96 -5.01 -5.96
C PRO A 92 1.74 -4.53 -7.39
N ARG A 93 2.67 -3.74 -7.94
CA ARG A 93 2.50 -3.06 -9.23
C ARG A 93 3.77 -3.04 -10.06
N LYS A 94 3.61 -3.01 -11.40
CA LYS A 94 4.73 -2.93 -12.35
C LYS A 94 5.61 -1.69 -12.15
N ALA A 95 5.05 -0.54 -11.77
CA ALA A 95 5.84 0.65 -11.47
C ALA A 95 6.84 0.44 -10.32
N ILE A 96 6.42 -0.28 -9.27
CA ILE A 96 7.28 -0.61 -8.13
C ILE A 96 8.33 -1.66 -8.54
N LEU A 97 7.94 -2.63 -9.37
CA LEU A 97 8.88 -3.58 -9.97
C LEU A 97 10.03 -2.85 -10.71
N GLU A 98 9.72 -1.90 -11.59
CA GLU A 98 10.74 -1.15 -12.33
C GLU A 98 11.62 -0.32 -11.40
N SER A 99 11.03 0.29 -10.36
CA SER A 99 11.80 1.00 -9.33
C SER A 99 12.79 0.09 -8.61
N ILE A 100 12.40 -1.14 -8.27
CA ILE A 100 13.27 -2.12 -7.61
C ILE A 100 14.41 -2.56 -8.52
N LYS A 101 14.12 -2.85 -9.80
CA LYS A 101 15.18 -3.16 -10.78
C LYS A 101 16.22 -2.05 -10.86
N GLN A 102 15.75 -0.80 -10.91
CA GLN A 102 16.63 0.36 -10.93
C GLN A 102 17.45 0.46 -9.63
N ASN A 103 16.83 0.28 -8.46
CA ASN A 103 17.53 0.31 -7.18
C ASN A 103 18.61 -0.77 -7.08
N ILE A 104 18.32 -2.01 -7.50
CA ILE A 104 19.31 -3.10 -7.53
C ILE A 104 20.48 -2.74 -8.44
N ALA A 105 20.20 -2.23 -9.65
CA ALA A 105 21.24 -1.82 -10.59
C ALA A 105 22.12 -0.69 -10.01
N LEU A 106 21.52 0.34 -9.44
CA LEU A 106 22.24 1.47 -8.86
C LEU A 106 23.07 1.08 -7.63
N THR A 107 22.56 0.18 -6.80
CA THR A 107 23.23 -0.25 -5.54
C THR A 107 24.26 -1.36 -5.73
N THR A 108 24.43 -1.89 -6.95
CA THR A 108 25.29 -3.05 -7.21
C THR A 108 26.74 -2.83 -6.74
N SER A 109 27.37 -1.71 -7.10
CA SER A 109 28.75 -1.42 -6.69
C SER A 109 28.87 -1.17 -5.19
N TYR A 110 27.87 -0.53 -4.58
CA TYR A 110 27.84 -0.29 -3.14
C TYR A 110 27.85 -1.62 -2.37
N PHE A 111 26.90 -2.52 -2.67
CA PHE A 111 26.80 -3.80 -1.98
C PHE A 111 27.97 -4.72 -2.29
N TYR A 112 28.52 -4.69 -3.51
CA TYR A 112 29.73 -5.44 -3.79
C TYR A 112 30.92 -4.94 -2.97
N ASN A 113 31.06 -3.62 -2.80
CA ASN A 113 32.16 -3.08 -1.99
C ASN A 113 32.04 -3.47 -0.52
N GLU A 114 30.83 -3.42 0.04
CA GLU A 114 30.53 -3.74 1.44
C GLU A 114 30.59 -5.25 1.74
N TYR A 115 29.99 -6.08 0.88
CA TYR A 115 29.76 -7.51 1.15
C TYR A 115 30.61 -8.46 0.29
N LYS A 116 31.34 -7.95 -0.71
CA LYS A 116 32.10 -8.74 -1.69
C LYS A 116 31.26 -9.81 -2.41
N LYS A 117 29.97 -9.52 -2.59
CA LYS A 117 28.99 -10.44 -3.18
C LYS A 117 28.02 -9.70 -4.09
N HIS A 118 27.56 -10.38 -5.14
CA HIS A 118 26.51 -9.87 -6.02
C HIS A 118 25.16 -10.47 -5.63
N LEU A 119 24.10 -9.67 -5.78
CA LEU A 119 22.72 -10.13 -5.68
C LEU A 119 22.21 -10.48 -7.08
N LYS A 120 22.05 -11.78 -7.35
CA LYS A 120 21.50 -12.23 -8.63
C LYS A 120 19.98 -12.04 -8.63
N THR A 121 19.47 -11.31 -9.61
CA THR A 121 18.05 -10.95 -9.69
C THR A 121 17.35 -11.74 -10.79
N TYR A 122 16.23 -12.36 -10.45
CA TYR A 122 15.34 -13.05 -11.37
C TYR A 122 13.98 -12.35 -11.35
N ILE A 123 13.50 -11.94 -12.51
CA ILE A 123 12.19 -11.27 -12.62
C ILE A 123 11.27 -12.15 -13.44
N TYR A 124 10.10 -12.45 -12.92
CA TYR A 124 9.06 -13.11 -13.70
C TYR A 124 8.27 -12.08 -14.50
N ALA A 125 8.64 -11.88 -15.76
CA ALA A 125 8.01 -10.88 -16.64
C ALA A 125 7.51 -11.45 -17.98
N ASP A 126 8.11 -12.53 -18.48
CA ASP A 126 7.90 -13.02 -19.83
C ASP A 126 8.00 -14.55 -19.94
N SER A 127 7.89 -15.08 -21.16
CA SER A 127 7.96 -16.51 -21.45
C SER A 127 9.34 -17.14 -21.30
N LYS A 128 10.42 -16.35 -21.20
CA LYS A 128 11.80 -16.83 -21.01
C LYS A 128 12.18 -16.96 -19.53
N SER A 129 11.53 -16.16 -18.69
CA SER A 129 11.70 -16.12 -17.24
C SER A 129 11.68 -17.51 -16.54
N PRO A 130 10.84 -18.49 -16.93
CA PRO A 130 10.81 -19.79 -16.26
C PRO A 130 12.12 -20.59 -16.35
N ASN A 131 12.80 -20.57 -17.49
CA ASN A 131 14.05 -21.31 -17.67
C ASN A 131 15.17 -20.74 -16.79
N GLU A 132 15.26 -19.42 -16.69
CA GLU A 132 16.21 -18.75 -15.79
C GLU A 132 15.93 -19.11 -14.33
N ILE A 133 14.66 -19.10 -13.93
CA ILE A 133 14.26 -19.46 -12.56
C ILE A 133 14.60 -20.93 -12.27
N VAL A 134 14.24 -21.86 -13.17
CA VAL A 134 14.49 -23.29 -12.96
C VAL A 134 15.98 -23.60 -12.97
N ASN A 135 16.74 -23.11 -13.96
CA ASN A 135 18.13 -23.51 -14.12
C ASN A 135 19.11 -22.76 -13.23
N HIS A 136 18.76 -21.55 -12.77
CA HIS A 136 19.66 -20.74 -11.97
C HIS A 136 19.10 -20.50 -10.57
N TYR A 137 17.90 -19.92 -10.43
CA TYR A 137 17.36 -19.62 -9.09
C TYR A 137 17.15 -20.90 -8.25
N ILE A 138 16.59 -21.96 -8.83
CA ILE A 138 16.28 -23.20 -8.10
C ILE A 138 17.52 -24.09 -7.93
N LYS A 139 18.26 -24.37 -9.01
CA LYS A 139 19.39 -25.32 -8.99
C LYS A 139 20.64 -24.81 -8.29
N ASN A 140 20.92 -23.50 -8.31
CA ASN A 140 22.14 -22.94 -7.72
C ASN A 140 21.91 -22.50 -6.27
N THR A 141 22.02 -23.40 -5.29
CA THR A 141 21.71 -23.10 -3.89
C THR A 141 22.70 -22.16 -3.19
N ASP A 142 23.92 -22.03 -3.71
CA ASP A 142 24.99 -21.24 -3.09
C ASP A 142 24.97 -19.75 -3.49
N GLU A 143 24.36 -19.44 -4.64
CA GLU A 143 24.21 -18.07 -5.13
C GLU A 143 23.16 -17.28 -4.33
N LEU A 144 23.54 -16.06 -3.92
CA LEU A 144 22.63 -15.10 -3.32
C LEU A 144 21.67 -14.60 -4.41
N GLY A 145 20.48 -15.17 -4.42
CA GLY A 145 19.47 -14.96 -5.45
C GLY A 145 18.19 -14.35 -4.89
N VAL A 146 17.64 -13.39 -5.61
CA VAL A 146 16.32 -12.81 -5.34
C VAL A 146 15.40 -12.98 -6.53
N LEU A 147 14.23 -13.57 -6.28
CA LEU A 147 13.14 -13.68 -7.25
C LEU A 147 12.12 -12.57 -7.00
N VAL A 148 11.84 -11.74 -8.01
CA VAL A 148 10.86 -10.66 -7.90
C VAL A 148 9.56 -11.06 -8.59
N LEU A 149 8.46 -11.07 -7.82
CA LEU A 149 7.13 -11.49 -8.27
C LEU A 149 6.11 -10.35 -8.12
N THR A 150 5.33 -10.12 -9.17
CA THR A 150 4.18 -9.20 -9.14
C THR A 150 2.89 -9.96 -8.84
N ASN A 151 1.84 -9.28 -8.37
CA ASN A 151 0.51 -9.90 -8.28
C ASN A 151 0.05 -10.51 -9.62
N SER A 152 0.24 -9.79 -10.72
CA SER A 152 -0.13 -10.26 -12.07
C SER A 152 0.68 -11.47 -12.53
N ALA A 153 1.88 -11.68 -11.98
CA ALA A 153 2.69 -12.87 -12.24
C ALA A 153 2.12 -14.10 -11.54
N ILE A 154 1.32 -13.95 -10.48
CA ILE A 154 0.81 -15.03 -9.63
C ILE A 154 -0.63 -15.41 -10.02
N ASP A 155 -1.43 -14.42 -10.44
CA ASP A 155 -2.88 -14.52 -10.67
C ASP A 155 -3.33 -15.23 -11.96
N LYS A 156 -2.40 -15.62 -12.84
CA LYS A 156 -2.78 -16.27 -14.11
C LYS A 156 -3.05 -17.76 -13.92
N LYS A 157 -4.24 -18.23 -14.35
CA LYS A 157 -4.63 -19.66 -14.30
C LYS A 157 -3.62 -20.57 -15.02
N ASP A 158 -3.09 -20.11 -16.16
CA ASP A 158 -2.06 -20.80 -16.97
C ASP A 158 -0.64 -20.32 -16.65
N ASN A 159 -0.41 -19.81 -15.45
CA ASN A 159 0.90 -19.36 -15.01
C ASN A 159 1.92 -20.49 -15.12
N ILE A 160 3.07 -20.22 -15.76
CA ILE A 160 4.15 -21.19 -15.93
C ILE A 160 4.69 -21.67 -14.59
N LEU A 161 4.56 -20.88 -13.52
CA LEU A 161 4.89 -21.30 -12.16
C LEU A 161 4.08 -22.52 -11.66
N ASN A 162 2.88 -22.76 -12.22
CA ASN A 162 2.06 -23.94 -11.92
C ASN A 162 2.38 -25.14 -12.81
N LYS A 163 3.19 -24.97 -13.86
CA LYS A 163 3.57 -26.09 -14.74
C LYS A 163 4.57 -26.98 -14.03
N ASN A 164 4.48 -28.28 -14.28
CA ASN A 164 5.46 -29.25 -13.82
C ASN A 164 6.78 -28.97 -14.53
N SER A 165 7.89 -29.13 -13.82
CA SER A 165 9.21 -28.95 -14.42
C SER A 165 9.50 -30.10 -15.40
N GLU A 166 9.50 -29.83 -16.71
CA GLU A 166 9.77 -30.84 -17.74
C GLU A 166 11.19 -31.45 -17.67
N ASN A 167 12.12 -30.79 -16.96
CA ASN A 167 13.54 -31.16 -16.89
C ASN A 167 13.99 -31.76 -15.54
N LEU A 168 13.08 -32.08 -14.63
CA LEU A 168 13.40 -32.84 -13.41
C LEU A 168 12.44 -34.04 -13.33
N PHE A 169 12.94 -35.18 -12.87
CA PHE A 169 12.14 -36.37 -12.50
C PHE A 169 11.16 -36.12 -11.32
N ASP A 170 10.78 -34.86 -11.10
CA ASP A 170 9.99 -34.37 -9.98
C ASP A 170 8.61 -33.94 -10.50
N THR A 171 7.55 -34.51 -9.94
CA THR A 171 6.15 -34.25 -10.34
C THR A 171 5.64 -32.89 -9.84
N LYS A 172 6.49 -32.16 -9.11
CA LYS A 172 6.17 -30.85 -8.53
C LYS A 172 6.15 -29.74 -9.56
N SER A 173 5.29 -28.76 -9.32
CA SER A 173 5.29 -27.50 -10.05
C SER A 173 6.56 -26.69 -9.79
N ILE A 174 6.90 -25.75 -10.69
CA ILE A 174 8.02 -24.82 -10.48
C ILE A 174 7.88 -24.07 -9.14
N PHE A 175 6.66 -23.65 -8.79
CA PHE A 175 6.42 -22.95 -7.52
C PHE A 175 6.64 -23.85 -6.29
N GLU A 176 6.26 -25.11 -6.35
CA GLU A 176 6.52 -26.06 -5.25
C GLU A 176 8.02 -26.31 -5.06
N ASN A 177 8.78 -26.37 -6.16
CA ASN A 177 10.23 -26.41 -6.09
C ASN A 177 10.82 -25.13 -5.46
N ILE A 178 10.28 -23.96 -5.78
CA ILE A 178 10.67 -22.70 -5.13
C ILE A 178 10.34 -22.73 -3.64
N ALA A 179 9.13 -23.15 -3.26
CA ALA A 179 8.69 -23.20 -1.87
C ALA A 179 9.52 -24.20 -1.03
N ALA A 180 9.94 -25.32 -1.63
CA ALA A 180 10.80 -26.31 -0.98
C ALA A 180 12.18 -25.76 -0.58
N LEU A 181 12.66 -24.68 -1.22
CA LEU A 181 13.90 -23.99 -0.84
C LEU A 181 13.76 -23.17 0.46
N LYS A 182 12.54 -23.05 1.01
CA LYS A 182 12.18 -22.18 2.15
C LYS A 182 12.74 -20.76 2.01
N PRO A 183 12.50 -20.08 0.88
CA PRO A 183 13.08 -18.76 0.63
C PRO A 183 12.50 -17.72 1.60
N ILE A 184 13.32 -16.77 2.04
CA ILE A 184 12.83 -15.65 2.85
C ILE A 184 12.07 -14.67 1.97
N SER A 185 10.84 -14.34 2.34
CA SER A 185 10.03 -13.42 1.54
C SER A 185 10.11 -11.99 2.07
N ILE A 186 10.11 -11.02 1.16
CA ILE A 186 10.00 -9.59 1.44
C ILE A 186 8.77 -9.09 0.70
N ILE A 187 7.90 -8.39 1.42
CA ILE A 187 6.63 -7.87 0.93
C ILE A 187 6.73 -6.34 0.97
N ASP A 188 6.74 -5.71 -0.22
CA ASP A 188 6.78 -4.26 -0.36
C ASP A 188 5.34 -3.73 -0.54
N GLU A 189 4.96 -2.76 0.29
CA GLU A 189 3.60 -2.21 0.37
C GLU A 189 2.51 -3.30 0.61
N PRO A 190 2.55 -3.98 1.77
CA PRO A 190 1.67 -5.12 2.08
C PRO A 190 0.17 -4.81 1.97
N HIS A 191 -0.24 -3.57 2.22
CA HIS A 191 -1.65 -3.16 2.12
C HIS A 191 -2.23 -3.22 0.70
N LEU A 192 -1.37 -3.27 -0.33
CA LEU A 192 -1.74 -3.37 -1.74
C LEU A 192 -1.76 -4.82 -2.24
N LEU A 193 -1.16 -5.75 -1.52
CA LEU A 193 -1.08 -7.16 -1.88
C LEU A 193 -2.29 -7.89 -1.30
N LYS A 194 -3.42 -7.80 -2.01
CA LYS A 194 -4.69 -8.44 -1.65
C LYS A 194 -5.20 -9.33 -2.78
N GLY A 195 -5.90 -10.39 -2.41
CA GLY A 195 -6.62 -11.27 -3.34
C GLY A 195 -6.39 -12.75 -3.05
N ASP A 196 -7.39 -13.56 -3.39
CA ASP A 196 -7.36 -15.01 -3.17
C ASP A 196 -6.19 -15.69 -3.88
N ALA A 197 -5.81 -15.17 -5.05
CA ALA A 197 -4.67 -15.66 -5.80
C ALA A 197 -3.35 -15.46 -5.06
N PHE A 198 -3.05 -14.26 -4.57
CA PHE A 198 -1.81 -14.02 -3.81
C PHE A 198 -1.75 -14.94 -2.58
N ASN A 199 -2.84 -15.00 -1.81
CA ASN A 199 -2.94 -15.82 -0.61
C ASN A 199 -2.69 -17.31 -0.91
N LYS A 200 -3.21 -17.83 -2.02
CA LYS A 200 -3.06 -19.24 -2.43
C LYS A 200 -1.60 -19.65 -2.64
N TYR A 201 -0.77 -18.79 -3.21
CA TYR A 201 0.64 -19.11 -3.45
C TYR A 201 1.48 -18.76 -2.24
N PHE A 202 1.21 -17.62 -1.61
CA PHE A 202 1.94 -17.19 -0.43
C PHE A 202 1.78 -18.20 0.72
N SER A 203 0.59 -18.78 0.92
CA SER A 203 0.35 -19.80 1.95
C SER A 203 1.12 -21.11 1.75
N LYS A 204 1.67 -21.36 0.54
CA LYS A 204 2.53 -22.53 0.29
C LYS A 204 4.00 -22.26 0.67
N ILE A 205 4.37 -21.00 0.89
CA ILE A 205 5.71 -20.63 1.35
C ILE A 205 5.68 -20.62 2.87
N ASP A 206 6.17 -21.70 3.48
CA ASP A 206 6.24 -21.87 4.93
C ASP A 206 7.63 -21.45 5.44
N SER A 207 7.89 -20.15 5.41
CA SER A 207 9.17 -19.56 5.81
C SER A 207 9.00 -18.15 6.38
N LEU A 208 10.07 -17.63 7.00
CA LEU A 208 10.12 -16.26 7.50
C LEU A 208 9.85 -15.25 6.39
N TYR A 209 9.06 -14.22 6.69
CA TYR A 209 8.83 -13.13 5.77
C TYR A 209 8.78 -11.77 6.43
N PHE A 210 9.23 -10.75 5.71
CA PHE A 210 9.27 -9.37 6.15
C PHE A 210 8.23 -8.54 5.40
N ARG A 211 7.47 -7.71 6.12
CA ARG A 211 6.52 -6.76 5.53
C ARG A 211 7.03 -5.34 5.73
N PHE A 212 7.43 -4.69 4.64
CA PHE A 212 7.90 -3.30 4.63
C PHE A 212 6.78 -2.40 4.11
N GLY A 213 6.33 -1.45 4.93
CA GLY A 213 5.28 -0.52 4.51
C GLY A 213 5.15 0.72 5.40
N ALA A 214 4.58 1.79 4.85
CA ALA A 214 4.14 2.93 5.65
C ALA A 214 2.71 2.75 6.17
N THR A 215 1.92 1.89 5.52
CA THR A 215 0.51 1.67 5.83
C THR A 215 0.22 0.18 5.95
N PHE A 216 -0.43 -0.18 7.06
CA PHE A 216 -0.94 -1.52 7.33
C PHE A 216 -2.46 -1.42 7.55
N PRO A 217 -3.25 -2.36 7.00
CA PRO A 217 -4.68 -2.44 7.30
C PRO A 217 -4.93 -2.50 8.81
N LYS A 218 -5.96 -1.79 9.28
CA LYS A 218 -6.51 -1.99 10.63
C LYS A 218 -7.51 -3.12 10.59
N ALA A 219 -7.77 -3.77 11.73
CA ALA A 219 -8.87 -4.71 11.86
C ALA A 219 -10.15 -4.09 11.31
N PRO A 220 -10.98 -4.85 10.56
CA PRO A 220 -12.35 -4.41 10.36
C PRO A 220 -12.94 -4.12 11.74
N PRO A 221 -13.63 -2.98 11.93
CA PRO A 221 -14.19 -2.64 13.23
C PRO A 221 -15.01 -3.84 13.68
N THR A 222 -14.66 -4.42 14.84
CA THR A 222 -15.53 -5.40 15.48
C THR A 222 -16.91 -4.77 15.56
N PRO A 223 -17.98 -5.44 15.10
CA PRO A 223 -19.31 -4.89 15.26
C PRO A 223 -19.45 -4.57 16.74
N ARG A 224 -19.64 -3.28 17.06
CA ARG A 224 -19.90 -2.83 18.43
C ARG A 224 -20.99 -3.77 18.94
N LYS A 225 -20.67 -4.62 19.92
CA LYS A 225 -21.69 -5.33 20.68
C LYS A 225 -22.64 -4.24 21.14
N SER A 226 -23.86 -4.21 20.60
CA SER A 226 -24.91 -3.38 21.16
C SER A 226 -24.99 -3.78 22.62
N LYS A 227 -24.67 -2.84 23.52
CA LYS A 227 -25.23 -2.92 24.86
C LYS A 227 -26.74 -2.94 24.65
N ASN A 228 -27.37 -3.98 25.17
CA ASN A 228 -28.81 -4.30 25.16
C ASN A 228 -29.28 -5.14 23.98
N THR A 229 -29.25 -6.47 24.18
CA THR A 229 -30.41 -7.38 24.00
C THR A 229 -30.06 -8.71 24.72
N LYS A 230 -30.05 -8.70 26.05
CA LYS A 230 -30.66 -9.82 26.79
C LYS A 230 -32.17 -9.59 26.59
N ASP A 231 -32.91 -10.61 26.17
CA ASP A 231 -34.38 -10.67 25.95
C ASP A 231 -34.83 -11.14 24.55
N SER A 232 -34.00 -11.86 23.79
CA SER A 232 -34.48 -12.49 22.54
C SER A 232 -33.94 -13.90 22.27
N ALA A 233 -33.54 -14.63 23.32
CA ALA A 233 -33.12 -16.04 23.22
C ALA A 233 -33.80 -16.95 24.27
N GLU A 234 -35.00 -16.59 24.73
CA GLU A 234 -35.82 -17.41 25.63
C GLU A 234 -37.22 -17.71 25.05
N PHE A 235 -37.38 -17.52 23.74
CA PHE A 235 -38.66 -17.72 23.02
C PHE A 235 -38.49 -18.67 21.83
N MET A 236 -37.72 -19.75 21.96
CA MET A 236 -37.71 -20.87 21.01
C MET A 236 -37.40 -22.24 21.65
N GLU A 237 -37.81 -22.45 22.91
CA GLU A 237 -37.84 -23.79 23.52
C GLU A 237 -39.14 -23.98 24.34
N SER A 238 -40.29 -23.90 23.67
CA SER A 238 -41.56 -24.36 24.26
C SER A 238 -42.60 -24.64 23.18
N LYS A 239 -42.30 -25.58 22.27
CA LYS A 239 -43.29 -26.26 21.44
C LYS A 239 -42.60 -27.41 20.74
N ILE A 240 -42.63 -28.58 21.38
CA ILE A 240 -42.92 -29.91 20.81
C ILE A 240 -42.83 -30.87 22.02
N SER A 241 -43.93 -30.99 22.75
CA SER A 241 -44.25 -32.20 23.51
C SER A 241 -45.77 -32.37 23.44
N THR A 242 -46.22 -33.29 22.60
CA THR A 242 -47.44 -34.11 22.71
C THR A 242 -47.59 -34.83 21.39
N ASP A 243 -47.10 -36.07 21.32
CA ASP A 243 -48.00 -37.22 21.13
C ASP A 243 -47.20 -38.53 21.05
N SER A 244 -47.29 -39.27 22.16
CA SER A 244 -47.73 -40.66 22.20
C SER A 244 -47.22 -41.68 21.17
N LYS A 245 -46.42 -42.61 21.73
CA LYS A 245 -46.60 -44.07 21.72
C LYS A 245 -45.86 -44.93 20.66
N ASN A 246 -45.37 -46.04 21.23
CA ASN A 246 -45.00 -47.34 20.65
C ASN A 246 -43.61 -47.38 19.98
N ALA A 247 -42.77 -48.40 20.14
CA ALA A 247 -42.82 -49.66 20.88
C ALA A 247 -41.46 -50.38 20.70
N LEU A 248 -41.14 -51.27 21.66
CA LEU A 248 -40.19 -52.40 21.60
C LEU A 248 -38.68 -52.11 21.39
N ASP A 249 -37.82 -52.44 22.37
CA ASP A 249 -37.19 -53.76 22.63
C ASP A 249 -35.92 -53.90 21.77
N SER A 250 -34.69 -53.97 22.29
CA SER A 250 -34.14 -55.04 23.13
C SER A 250 -32.64 -54.79 23.32
N THR A 251 -32.08 -55.24 24.45
CA THR A 251 -30.70 -55.77 24.67
C THR A 251 -29.49 -54.87 24.27
N ASP A 252 -28.40 -54.73 25.02
CA ASP A 252 -27.81 -55.61 26.01
C ASP A 252 -26.72 -54.88 26.82
N SER A 253 -26.44 -55.47 27.97
CA SER A 253 -25.46 -55.13 29.00
C SER A 253 -23.97 -55.17 28.60
N LYS A 254 -23.11 -54.33 29.22
CA LYS A 254 -21.95 -54.72 30.08
C LYS A 254 -20.85 -53.66 30.23
N THR A 255 -20.70 -53.19 31.48
CA THR A 255 -19.49 -53.11 32.33
C THR A 255 -18.06 -52.97 31.77
N ALA A 256 -17.31 -52.06 32.44
CA ALA A 256 -15.93 -52.20 32.98
C ALA A 256 -14.78 -51.40 32.31
N THR A 257 -14.32 -50.39 33.06
CA THR A 257 -12.95 -50.03 33.50
C THR A 257 -11.70 -50.22 32.62
N ASP A 258 -10.86 -49.18 32.73
CA ASP A 258 -9.38 -49.10 32.65
C ASP A 258 -8.66 -48.78 31.32
N SER A 259 -8.03 -47.60 31.34
CA SER A 259 -6.75 -47.13 30.77
C SER A 259 -6.04 -47.93 29.66
N VAL A 260 -5.68 -47.24 28.56
CA VAL A 260 -4.31 -46.93 28.06
C VAL A 260 -4.38 -46.39 26.61
N GLN A 261 -3.58 -45.34 26.36
CA GLN A 261 -3.08 -44.69 25.13
C GLN A 261 -3.39 -45.29 23.73
N LEU A 262 -3.73 -44.45 22.74
CA LEU A 262 -2.84 -43.99 21.64
C LEU A 262 -3.64 -43.17 20.57
N SER A 263 -3.07 -42.03 20.17
CA SER A 263 -3.10 -41.39 18.84
C SER A 263 -4.40 -41.34 18.01
N THR A 264 -4.82 -40.13 17.62
CA THR A 264 -4.81 -39.73 16.20
C THR A 264 -4.74 -38.21 16.09
N ASP A 265 -3.60 -37.72 15.61
CA ASP A 265 -3.38 -36.34 15.23
C ASP A 265 -4.26 -35.97 14.03
N ALA A 266 -5.05 -34.90 14.16
CA ALA A 266 -5.55 -34.16 13.02
C ALA A 266 -4.47 -33.15 12.59
N PRO A 267 -4.11 -33.06 11.30
CA PRO A 267 -3.06 -32.16 10.86
C PRO A 267 -3.45 -30.71 11.12
N SER A 268 -2.55 -29.99 11.80
CA SER A 268 -2.62 -28.56 12.03
C SER A 268 -2.83 -27.81 10.71
N THR A 269 -4.02 -27.24 10.54
CA THR A 269 -4.35 -26.38 9.40
C THR A 269 -3.56 -25.08 9.53
N ILE A 270 -2.60 -24.88 8.63
CA ILE A 270 -1.84 -23.64 8.49
C ILE A 270 -2.85 -22.49 8.31
N ALA A 271 -2.83 -21.55 9.25
CA ALA A 271 -3.71 -20.39 9.22
C ALA A 271 -3.42 -19.54 7.98
N THR A 272 -4.42 -19.41 7.11
CA THR A 272 -4.42 -18.37 6.08
C THR A 272 -4.35 -16.99 6.77
N PRO A 273 -3.56 -16.03 6.26
CA PRO A 273 -3.48 -14.70 6.86
C PRO A 273 -4.81 -13.97 6.66
N LYS A 274 -5.75 -14.16 7.60
CA LYS A 274 -7.06 -13.48 7.61
C LYS A 274 -6.94 -12.00 7.96
N SER A 275 -5.80 -11.55 8.49
CA SER A 275 -5.52 -10.12 8.68
C SER A 275 -4.10 -9.75 8.22
N PHE A 276 -4.02 -8.81 7.28
CA PHE A 276 -2.78 -8.08 6.95
C PHE A 276 -2.46 -6.99 7.98
N GLU A 277 -3.08 -7.07 9.15
CA GLU A 277 -2.85 -6.13 10.24
C GLU A 277 -1.41 -6.16 10.69
N LEU A 278 -0.93 -4.99 11.09
CA LEU A 278 0.38 -4.81 11.66
C LEU A 278 0.55 -5.76 12.86
N SER A 279 1.64 -6.50 12.95
CA SER A 279 1.94 -7.48 14.01
C SER A 279 3.42 -7.87 13.97
N ASN A 280 3.96 -8.43 15.06
CA ASN A 280 5.36 -8.86 15.12
C ASN A 280 6.31 -7.75 14.64
N VAL A 281 6.17 -6.55 15.20
CA VAL A 281 6.84 -5.35 14.69
C VAL A 281 8.26 -5.26 15.23
N ALA A 282 9.25 -5.34 14.35
CA ALA A 282 10.67 -5.22 14.70
C ALA A 282 11.19 -3.78 14.66
N TYR A 283 10.54 -2.92 13.87
CA TYR A 283 10.98 -1.54 13.70
C TYR A 283 9.83 -0.62 13.31
N CYS A 284 9.85 0.61 13.82
CA CYS A 284 8.84 1.63 13.56
C CYS A 284 9.47 3.02 13.37
N LEU A 285 9.43 3.51 12.13
CA LEU A 285 9.70 4.87 11.74
C LEU A 285 8.45 5.44 11.05
N ASP A 286 7.52 5.93 11.85
CA ASP A 286 6.26 6.52 11.39
C ASP A 286 6.44 7.93 10.80
N SER A 287 5.35 8.49 10.26
CA SER A 287 5.33 9.83 9.67
C SER A 287 5.76 10.92 10.64
N ILE A 288 5.39 10.81 11.91
CA ILE A 288 5.69 11.82 12.94
C ILE A 288 7.18 11.81 13.23
N ASN A 289 7.76 10.64 13.47
CA ASN A 289 9.19 10.47 13.74
C ASN A 289 10.03 10.81 12.50
N ALA A 290 9.61 10.40 11.30
CA ALA A 290 10.31 10.74 10.07
C ALA A 290 10.34 12.26 9.81
N PHE A 291 9.22 12.95 10.07
CA PHE A 291 9.12 14.40 9.95
C PHE A 291 9.92 15.13 11.03
N SER A 292 9.78 14.71 12.29
CA SER A 292 10.43 15.36 13.44
C SER A 292 11.96 15.23 13.41
N ASN A 293 12.47 14.14 12.82
CA ASN A 293 13.90 13.92 12.60
C ASN A 293 14.42 14.45 11.25
N TYR A 294 13.63 15.25 10.53
CA TYR A 294 14.00 15.85 9.24
C TYR A 294 14.43 14.85 8.15
N LEU A 295 13.95 13.61 8.22
CA LEU A 295 14.28 12.54 7.26
C LEU A 295 13.47 12.68 5.96
N VAL A 296 12.37 13.43 6.00
CA VAL A 296 11.51 13.73 4.86
C VAL A 296 11.31 15.22 4.70
N LYS A 297 10.99 15.66 3.48
CA LYS A 297 10.76 17.08 3.19
C LYS A 297 9.48 17.56 3.86
N GLN A 298 9.52 18.80 4.35
CA GLN A 298 8.34 19.49 4.84
C GLN A 298 7.37 19.81 3.69
N ILE A 299 6.08 19.87 4.03
CA ILE A 299 5.00 20.17 3.10
C ILE A 299 4.62 21.64 3.27
N SER A 300 4.66 22.41 2.17
CA SER A 300 4.06 23.74 2.09
C SER A 300 2.88 23.66 1.11
N VAL A 301 1.69 24.02 1.58
CA VAL A 301 0.46 23.98 0.76
C VAL A 301 0.11 25.39 0.34
N HIS A 302 0.00 25.62 -0.96
CA HIS A 302 -0.54 26.85 -1.53
C HIS A 302 -1.94 26.56 -2.08
N THR A 303 -2.96 27.07 -1.37
CA THR A 303 -4.35 26.94 -1.79
C THR A 303 -4.72 28.13 -2.66
N ILE A 304 -5.31 27.85 -3.82
CA ILE A 304 -5.91 28.89 -4.66
C ILE A 304 -7.34 29.06 -4.17
N SER A 305 -7.56 30.12 -3.40
CA SER A 305 -8.89 30.48 -2.93
C SER A 305 -9.73 30.98 -4.10
N LYS A 306 -10.94 30.43 -4.21
CA LYS A 306 -11.96 30.97 -5.11
C LYS A 306 -12.74 32.02 -4.33
N ILE A 307 -12.80 33.24 -4.86
CA ILE A 307 -13.67 34.26 -4.30
C ILE A 307 -15.10 33.93 -4.74
N GLY A 308 -15.99 33.66 -3.78
CA GLY A 308 -17.43 33.51 -4.04
C GLY A 308 -17.88 32.16 -4.64
N GLU A 309 -17.22 31.05 -4.32
CA GLU A 309 -17.72 29.73 -4.71
C GLU A 309 -19.03 29.37 -4.00
N LYS A 310 -20.04 29.00 -4.79
CA LYS A 310 -21.31 28.48 -4.27
C LYS A 310 -21.13 27.08 -3.67
N PRO A 311 -21.89 26.71 -2.63
CA PRO A 311 -21.85 25.37 -2.08
C PRO A 311 -22.31 24.32 -3.09
N TYR A 312 -21.78 23.12 -2.98
CA TYR A 312 -22.12 22.01 -3.87
C TYR A 312 -22.27 20.69 -3.12
N LEU A 313 -23.03 19.76 -3.68
CA LEU A 313 -23.23 18.42 -3.13
C LEU A 313 -21.98 17.57 -3.42
N ASP A 314 -21.42 16.92 -2.40
CA ASP A 314 -20.25 16.04 -2.55
C ASP A 314 -20.68 14.57 -2.66
N SER A 315 -21.46 14.10 -1.68
CA SER A 315 -21.89 12.71 -1.61
C SER A 315 -23.23 12.56 -0.89
N THR A 316 -23.95 11.49 -1.21
CA THR A 316 -25.17 11.08 -0.51
C THR A 316 -24.87 9.88 0.36
N ASN A 317 -25.48 9.80 1.54
CA ASN A 317 -25.33 8.62 2.39
C ASN A 317 -26.08 7.44 1.76
N SER A 318 -25.54 6.22 1.85
CA SER A 318 -26.05 4.97 1.24
C SER A 318 -27.50 4.60 1.62
N LYS A 319 -28.14 5.33 2.55
CA LYS A 319 -29.54 5.16 2.95
C LYS A 319 -30.46 6.35 2.59
N GLY A 320 -29.97 7.36 1.85
CA GLY A 320 -30.77 8.51 1.39
C GLY A 320 -31.24 9.50 2.48
N LYS A 321 -30.81 9.32 3.74
CA LYS A 321 -31.26 10.14 4.88
C LYS A 321 -30.43 11.41 5.13
N GLY A 322 -29.45 11.69 4.29
CA GLY A 322 -28.61 12.88 4.41
C GLY A 322 -27.56 12.98 3.31
N ALA A 323 -27.00 14.17 3.18
CA ALA A 323 -26.04 14.56 2.15
C ALA A 323 -24.86 15.29 2.78
N LYS A 324 -23.68 15.09 2.18
CA LYS A 324 -22.48 15.86 2.48
C LYS A 324 -22.38 17.00 1.45
N PHE A 325 -22.26 18.21 1.95
CA PHE A 325 -22.06 19.43 1.18
C PHE A 325 -20.68 20.00 1.43
N ILE A 326 -20.10 20.59 0.39
CA ILE A 326 -18.95 21.48 0.51
C ILE A 326 -19.46 22.91 0.41
N TYR A 327 -19.00 23.76 1.32
CA TYR A 327 -19.28 25.19 1.34
C TYR A 327 -18.01 25.96 1.67
N PHE A 328 -18.04 27.28 1.58
CA PHE A 328 -16.86 28.12 1.74
C PHE A 328 -17.13 29.22 2.77
N SER A 329 -16.31 29.25 3.82
CA SER A 329 -16.31 30.30 4.84
C SER A 329 -14.95 30.99 4.79
N ASP A 330 -14.93 32.32 4.63
CA ASP A 330 -13.72 33.12 4.42
C ASP A 330 -12.83 32.59 3.27
N ASN A 331 -13.45 32.11 2.18
CA ASN A 331 -12.80 31.45 1.04
C ASN A 331 -11.98 30.19 1.39
N VAL A 332 -12.24 29.60 2.56
CA VAL A 332 -11.71 28.32 2.99
C VAL A 332 -12.78 27.26 2.79
N LYS A 333 -12.39 26.16 2.15
CA LYS A 333 -13.26 25.01 1.92
C LYS A 333 -13.64 24.36 3.25
N GLN A 334 -14.94 24.20 3.48
CA GLN A 334 -15.54 23.55 4.64
C GLN A 334 -16.45 22.40 4.19
N GLU A 335 -16.82 21.55 5.15
CA GLU A 335 -17.68 20.40 4.91
C GLU A 335 -18.81 20.33 5.94
N ALA A 336 -20.03 20.07 5.49
CA ALA A 336 -21.19 19.85 6.36
C ALA A 336 -21.95 18.59 5.93
N THR A 337 -22.33 17.76 6.89
CA THR A 337 -23.26 16.65 6.64
C THR A 337 -24.62 17.03 7.20
N ILE A 338 -25.63 17.10 6.33
CA ILE A 338 -26.97 17.58 6.64
C ILE A 338 -27.98 16.47 6.34
N LYS A 339 -28.88 16.17 7.28
CA LYS A 339 -29.93 15.18 7.10
C LYS A 339 -31.17 15.78 6.46
N VAL A 340 -32.01 14.92 5.89
CA VAL A 340 -33.33 15.35 5.40
C VAL A 340 -34.15 15.89 6.57
N GLY A 341 -34.70 17.08 6.41
CA GLY A 341 -35.43 17.85 7.42
C GLY A 341 -34.57 18.82 8.25
N GLU A 342 -33.24 18.81 8.10
CA GLU A 342 -32.34 19.75 8.79
C GLU A 342 -32.10 21.01 7.94
N SER A 343 -31.83 22.13 8.62
CA SER A 343 -31.55 23.42 7.97
C SER A 343 -30.22 23.38 7.19
N VAL A 344 -30.22 24.05 6.04
CA VAL A 344 -29.03 24.23 5.18
C VAL A 344 -28.42 25.63 5.26
N GLY A 345 -28.84 26.46 6.23
CA GLY A 345 -28.36 27.84 6.37
C GLY A 345 -26.84 27.97 6.60
N ILE A 346 -26.18 26.91 7.07
CA ILE A 346 -24.72 26.87 7.22
C ILE A 346 -23.97 26.96 5.88
N LEU A 347 -24.64 26.63 4.76
CA LEU A 347 -24.02 26.60 3.43
C LEU A 347 -23.85 28.00 2.82
N GLY A 348 -24.52 29.02 3.35
CA GLY A 348 -24.48 30.39 2.87
C GLY A 348 -25.70 31.20 3.30
N SER A 349 -25.57 32.52 3.35
CA SER A 349 -26.66 33.43 3.73
C SER A 349 -27.91 33.28 2.85
N GLU A 350 -27.72 32.93 1.58
CA GLU A 350 -28.78 32.69 0.60
C GLU A 350 -29.59 31.41 0.86
N TYR A 351 -29.09 30.53 1.72
CA TYR A 351 -29.76 29.29 2.14
C TYR A 351 -30.35 29.42 3.55
N SER A 352 -30.28 30.60 4.17
CA SER A 352 -30.91 30.85 5.46
C SER A 352 -32.43 30.64 5.35
N GLY A 353 -32.99 29.83 6.27
CA GLY A 353 -34.41 29.46 6.26
C GLY A 353 -34.77 28.28 5.36
N PHE A 354 -33.85 27.79 4.52
CA PHE A 354 -34.05 26.55 3.76
C PHE A 354 -33.71 25.32 4.60
N SER A 355 -34.41 24.22 4.33
CA SER A 355 -34.13 22.88 4.86
C SER A 355 -34.01 21.86 3.74
N LEU A 356 -33.23 20.80 3.97
CA LEU A 356 -33.04 19.72 3.00
C LEU A 356 -34.29 18.84 2.91
N THR A 357 -34.95 18.82 1.76
CA THR A 357 -36.25 18.13 1.60
C THR A 357 -36.09 16.76 0.98
N SER A 358 -35.29 16.64 -0.10
CA SER A 358 -35.06 15.34 -0.74
C SER A 358 -33.76 15.32 -1.55
N LEU A 359 -33.35 14.10 -1.93
CA LEU A 359 -32.16 13.84 -2.72
C LEU A 359 -32.56 12.96 -3.91
N LYS A 360 -32.35 13.44 -5.15
CA LYS A 360 -32.65 12.68 -6.36
C LYS A 360 -31.66 13.03 -7.46
N ASN A 361 -31.19 12.03 -8.20
CA ASN A 361 -30.30 12.20 -9.36
C ASN A 361 -29.08 13.11 -9.10
N GLN A 362 -28.43 12.96 -7.93
CA GLN A 362 -27.29 13.80 -7.52
C GLN A 362 -27.63 15.30 -7.33
N ILE A 363 -28.90 15.59 -7.06
CA ILE A 363 -29.42 16.92 -6.76
C ILE A 363 -30.04 16.89 -5.36
N ALA A 364 -29.68 17.88 -4.54
CA ALA A 364 -30.35 18.18 -3.27
C ALA A 364 -31.45 19.21 -3.51
N TYR A 365 -32.67 18.87 -3.11
CA TYR A 365 -33.83 19.76 -3.18
C TYR A 365 -34.08 20.35 -1.81
N LEU A 366 -34.25 21.66 -1.78
CA LEU A 366 -34.41 22.47 -0.59
C LEU A 366 -35.75 23.19 -0.64
N SER A 367 -36.38 23.37 0.51
CA SER A 367 -37.55 24.25 0.64
C SER A 367 -37.48 25.08 1.92
N ASP A 368 -38.07 26.26 1.89
CA ASP A 368 -38.32 27.08 3.07
C ASP A 368 -39.78 26.95 3.56
N GLU A 369 -40.09 27.56 4.71
CA GLU A 369 -41.45 27.58 5.27
C GLU A 369 -42.44 28.44 4.46
N SER A 370 -41.94 29.28 3.56
CA SER A 370 -42.73 30.16 2.69
C SER A 370 -43.11 29.50 1.35
N GLY A 371 -42.67 28.27 1.11
CA GLY A 371 -42.94 27.52 -0.11
C GLY A 371 -42.00 27.82 -1.28
N ASN A 372 -40.86 28.48 -1.04
CA ASN A 372 -39.81 28.63 -2.04
C ASN A 372 -38.98 27.36 -2.15
N PHE A 373 -38.43 27.12 -3.34
CA PHE A 373 -37.60 25.95 -3.62
C PHE A 373 -36.22 26.37 -4.14
N ALA A 374 -35.19 25.64 -3.72
CA ALA A 374 -33.83 25.78 -4.23
C ALA A 374 -33.22 24.39 -4.47
N THR A 375 -32.19 24.33 -5.31
CA THR A 375 -31.45 23.11 -5.57
C THR A 375 -29.94 23.32 -5.40
N ILE A 376 -29.26 22.28 -4.93
CA ILE A 376 -27.80 22.21 -4.91
C ILE A 376 -27.38 20.91 -5.59
N GLU A 377 -26.65 21.02 -6.69
CA GLU A 377 -26.27 19.89 -7.52
C GLU A 377 -24.89 19.35 -7.11
N LYS A 378 -24.66 18.07 -7.44
CA LYS A 378 -23.33 17.50 -7.34
C LYS A 378 -22.45 18.09 -8.43
N ARG A 379 -21.28 18.61 -8.04
CA ARG A 379 -20.28 19.02 -9.02
C ARG A 379 -19.69 17.76 -9.65
N GLU A 380 -19.79 17.62 -10.97
CA GLU A 380 -18.92 16.68 -11.68
C GLU A 380 -17.47 17.09 -11.43
N SER A 381 -16.59 16.09 -11.30
CA SER A 381 -15.16 16.19 -10.97
C SER A 381 -14.56 17.58 -11.25
N TYR A 382 -14.11 18.26 -10.18
CA TYR A 382 -13.50 19.59 -10.18
C TYR A 382 -12.76 19.94 -11.48
N VAL A 383 -13.44 20.67 -12.38
CA VAL A 383 -12.82 21.26 -13.56
C VAL A 383 -12.36 22.66 -13.16
N LEU A 384 -11.05 22.85 -13.09
CA LEU A 384 -10.47 24.17 -12.91
C LEU A 384 -10.83 25.04 -14.12
N SER A 385 -11.24 26.29 -13.90
CA SER A 385 -11.39 27.25 -15.00
C SER A 385 -10.03 27.62 -15.60
N GLU A 386 -9.98 28.11 -16.84
CA GLU A 386 -8.71 28.52 -17.47
C GLU A 386 -7.96 29.57 -16.64
N SER A 387 -8.68 30.50 -16.01
CA SER A 387 -8.10 31.52 -15.13
C SER A 387 -7.49 30.90 -13.86
N GLU A 388 -8.14 29.89 -13.27
CA GLU A 388 -7.61 29.16 -12.11
C GLU A 388 -6.37 28.34 -12.47
N ILE A 389 -6.39 27.66 -13.62
CA ILE A 389 -5.21 26.92 -14.13
C ILE A 389 -4.07 27.90 -14.36
N THR A 390 -4.33 29.03 -15.02
CA THR A 390 -3.33 30.06 -15.30
C THR A 390 -2.74 30.62 -14.01
N HIS A 391 -3.59 30.95 -13.03
CA HIS A 391 -3.14 31.43 -11.73
C HIS A 391 -2.31 30.38 -10.98
N MET A 392 -2.73 29.11 -11.01
CA MET A 392 -1.99 28.00 -10.41
C MET A 392 -0.61 27.83 -11.02
N LEU A 393 -0.53 27.85 -12.35
CA LEU A 393 0.72 27.70 -13.08
C LEU A 393 1.64 28.88 -12.84
N SER A 394 1.14 30.12 -12.93
CA SER A 394 1.91 31.33 -12.64
C SER A 394 2.49 31.25 -11.24
N LYS A 395 1.67 30.97 -10.23
CA LYS A 395 2.14 30.91 -8.85
C LYS A 395 3.15 29.79 -8.62
N ALA A 396 2.95 28.62 -9.23
CA ALA A 396 3.89 27.51 -9.13
C ALA A 396 5.24 27.80 -9.81
N ILE A 397 5.24 28.53 -10.92
CA ILE A 397 6.44 28.97 -11.63
C ILE A 397 7.21 29.99 -10.78
N ASP A 398 6.51 30.99 -10.23
CA ASP A 398 7.13 32.00 -9.34
C ASP A 398 7.82 31.32 -8.14
N LEU A 399 7.10 30.44 -7.46
CA LEU A 399 7.63 29.67 -6.33
C LEU A 399 8.79 28.74 -6.73
N HIS A 400 8.78 28.21 -7.96
CA HIS A 400 9.90 27.43 -8.48
C HIS A 400 11.16 28.27 -8.61
N PHE A 401 11.07 29.45 -9.22
CA PHE A 401 12.24 30.33 -9.41
C PHE A 401 12.76 30.92 -8.10
N GLU A 402 11.88 31.31 -7.18
CA GLU A 402 12.28 31.70 -5.81
C GLU A 402 13.09 30.59 -5.12
N LYS A 403 12.65 29.33 -5.28
CA LYS A 403 13.33 28.17 -4.70
C LYS A 403 14.62 27.81 -5.43
N GLU A 404 14.63 27.87 -6.76
CA GLU A 404 15.79 27.62 -7.61
C GLU A 404 16.91 28.61 -7.28
N GLU A 405 16.62 29.91 -7.15
CA GLU A 405 17.65 30.90 -6.83
C GLU A 405 18.38 30.59 -5.51
N ARG A 406 17.63 30.11 -4.51
CA ARG A 406 18.18 29.74 -3.21
C ARG A 406 18.96 28.41 -3.24
N LEU A 407 18.46 27.41 -3.97
CA LEU A 407 19.05 26.07 -4.05
C LEU A 407 20.24 25.99 -5.03
N PHE A 408 20.22 26.79 -6.09
CA PHE A 408 21.28 26.85 -7.09
C PHE A 408 22.61 27.29 -6.46
N LYS A 409 22.56 28.20 -5.48
CA LYS A 409 23.72 28.62 -4.65
C LYS A 409 24.36 27.45 -3.88
N GLN A 410 23.63 26.34 -3.71
CA GLN A 410 24.09 25.11 -3.05
C GLN A 410 24.37 23.97 -4.05
N ASN A 411 24.40 24.26 -5.36
CA ASN A 411 24.47 23.27 -6.44
C ASN A 411 23.33 22.23 -6.42
N ILE A 412 22.16 22.63 -5.91
CA ILE A 412 20.96 21.79 -5.88
C ILE A 412 19.98 22.31 -6.92
N LYS A 413 19.59 21.44 -7.87
CA LYS A 413 18.59 21.76 -8.89
C LYS A 413 17.17 21.52 -8.37
N ALA A 414 16.31 22.53 -8.43
CA ALA A 414 14.88 22.39 -8.15
C ALA A 414 14.16 21.75 -9.35
N LEU A 415 13.09 21.00 -9.06
CA LEU A 415 12.23 20.38 -10.06
C LEU A 415 10.78 20.67 -9.69
N SER A 416 9.97 20.98 -10.69
CA SER A 416 8.51 21.10 -10.56
C SER A 416 7.84 19.99 -11.36
N LEU A 417 6.82 19.37 -10.76
CA LEU A 417 6.01 18.33 -11.37
C LEU A 417 4.57 18.81 -11.42
N PHE A 418 4.00 18.87 -12.62
CA PHE A 418 2.60 19.21 -12.85
C PHE A 418 1.80 17.97 -13.23
N PHE A 419 0.69 17.76 -12.55
CA PHE A 419 -0.26 16.70 -12.91
C PHE A 419 -1.35 17.30 -13.79
N ILE A 420 -1.51 16.76 -14.98
CA ILE A 420 -2.52 17.17 -15.95
C ILE A 420 -3.65 16.12 -16.00
N PRO A 421 -4.92 16.52 -16.19
CA PRO A 421 -6.05 15.60 -16.17
C PRO A 421 -6.01 14.53 -17.26
N SER A 422 -5.56 14.89 -18.46
CA SER A 422 -5.46 13.98 -19.60
C SER A 422 -4.32 14.38 -20.54
N ILE A 423 -3.86 13.40 -21.33
CA ILE A 423 -2.82 13.62 -22.35
C ILE A 423 -3.40 14.41 -23.52
N GLU A 424 -4.68 14.19 -23.83
CA GLU A 424 -5.44 14.88 -24.88
C GLU A 424 -5.47 16.39 -24.63
N SER A 425 -5.67 16.81 -23.38
CA SER A 425 -5.63 18.23 -22.98
C SER A 425 -4.27 18.89 -23.21
N PHE A 426 -3.18 18.12 -23.28
CA PHE A 426 -1.84 18.63 -23.56
C PHE A 426 -1.45 18.57 -25.04
N ARG A 427 -1.93 17.57 -25.79
CA ARG A 427 -1.53 17.34 -27.19
C ARG A 427 -2.43 18.04 -28.22
N GLY A 428 -3.64 18.45 -27.81
CA GLY A 428 -4.69 18.92 -28.71
C GLY A 428 -5.25 17.78 -29.59
N GLU A 429 -6.45 17.95 -30.13
CA GLU A 429 -7.11 16.91 -30.96
C GLU A 429 -6.37 16.60 -32.29
N LYS A 430 -5.32 17.35 -32.65
CA LYS A 430 -4.71 17.33 -33.99
C LYS A 430 -3.27 16.79 -34.09
N ASN A 431 -2.83 15.89 -33.20
CA ASN A 431 -1.50 15.28 -33.33
C ASN A 431 -1.51 13.74 -33.28
N ARG A 432 -2.32 13.13 -34.15
CA ARG A 432 -2.02 11.79 -34.70
C ARG A 432 -1.53 11.97 -36.13
N THR A 433 -0.23 12.16 -36.31
CA THR A 433 0.42 11.86 -37.60
C THR A 433 0.85 10.39 -37.57
N GLU A 434 0.70 9.69 -38.70
CA GLU A 434 0.89 8.24 -38.82
C GLU A 434 2.30 7.72 -38.51
N ASN A 435 3.28 8.56 -38.13
CA ASN A 435 4.66 8.14 -37.89
C ASN A 435 5.33 8.76 -36.65
N GLY A 436 4.62 8.95 -35.54
CA GLY A 436 5.20 8.88 -34.19
C GLY A 436 6.34 9.86 -33.82
N VAL A 437 6.51 10.99 -34.50
CA VAL A 437 7.46 12.05 -34.10
C VAL A 437 6.69 13.26 -33.57
N ILE A 438 7.03 13.67 -32.34
CA ILE A 438 6.37 14.74 -31.58
C ILE A 438 7.04 16.09 -31.93
N ASP A 439 6.27 17.05 -32.44
CA ASP A 439 6.69 18.44 -32.59
C ASP A 439 6.45 19.20 -31.26
N SER A 440 7.44 19.97 -30.82
CA SER A 440 7.58 20.48 -29.45
C SER A 440 7.20 21.96 -29.28
N HIS A 441 6.19 22.43 -30.01
CA HIS A 441 5.97 23.87 -30.20
C HIS A 441 4.96 24.60 -29.30
N ASN A 442 4.36 23.98 -28.27
CA ASN A 442 3.28 24.65 -27.51
C ASN A 442 3.59 25.10 -26.07
N ILE A 443 4.81 24.91 -25.54
CA ILE A 443 5.17 25.47 -24.22
C ILE A 443 5.82 26.87 -24.35
N ALA A 444 6.48 27.16 -25.47
CA ALA A 444 7.19 28.43 -25.66
C ALA A 444 6.26 29.65 -25.77
N GLN A 445 5.04 29.49 -26.30
CA GLN A 445 4.14 30.62 -26.54
C GLN A 445 3.45 31.16 -25.28
N ILE A 446 3.20 30.32 -24.28
CA ILE A 446 2.57 30.77 -23.03
C ILE A 446 3.58 31.57 -22.17
N ALA A 447 4.87 31.22 -22.23
CA ALA A 447 5.93 31.96 -21.54
C ALA A 447 6.28 33.31 -22.20
N GLN A 448 5.99 33.49 -23.50
CA GLN A 448 6.33 34.72 -24.23
C GLN A 448 5.27 35.81 -24.16
N ASN A 449 4.01 35.49 -23.90
CA ASN A 449 2.90 36.46 -23.96
C ASN A 449 2.54 37.11 -22.61
N GLY A 450 3.23 36.77 -21.51
CA GLY A 450 2.96 37.29 -20.16
C GLY A 450 3.98 38.30 -19.61
N GLY A 451 5.03 38.65 -20.37
CA GLY A 451 6.10 39.53 -19.90
C GLY A 451 6.04 40.93 -20.50
N GLY A 452 5.41 41.87 -19.80
CA GLY A 452 5.77 43.28 -19.94
C GLY A 452 7.28 43.45 -19.71
N GLY A 453 7.94 44.16 -20.62
CA GLY A 453 9.40 44.16 -20.79
C GLY A 453 10.21 44.30 -19.50
N ILE A 454 11.13 43.35 -19.30
CA ILE A 454 12.30 43.50 -18.43
C ILE A 454 13.52 43.13 -19.29
N PRO A 455 14.61 43.91 -19.31
CA PRO A 455 15.72 43.70 -20.24
C PRO A 455 16.53 42.46 -19.87
N SER A 456 16.81 41.62 -20.86
CA SER A 456 17.71 40.46 -20.73
C SER A 456 19.14 40.90 -20.36
N PRO A 457 19.77 40.34 -19.32
CA PRO A 457 21.20 40.47 -19.14
C PRO A 457 21.91 39.62 -20.19
N ARG A 458 22.67 40.27 -21.07
CA ARG A 458 23.60 39.61 -21.99
C ARG A 458 24.66 38.88 -21.17
N LEU A 459 24.60 37.56 -21.14
CA LEU A 459 25.76 36.72 -20.85
C LEU A 459 26.70 36.81 -22.06
N SER A 460 27.74 37.62 -21.93
CA SER A 460 28.92 37.57 -22.79
C SER A 460 29.53 36.18 -22.67
N ARG A 461 29.56 35.45 -23.78
CA ARG A 461 30.48 34.34 -23.97
C ARG A 461 31.89 34.90 -23.89
N ASP A 462 32.61 34.58 -22.83
CA ASP A 462 34.04 34.30 -22.88
C ASP A 462 34.40 33.45 -21.63
N LEU A 463 35.10 32.34 -21.93
CA LEU A 463 35.71 31.30 -21.09
C LEU A 463 34.83 30.12 -20.64
#